data_AF-A0A2D9NH11-F1
#
_entry.id   AF-A0A2D9NH11-F1
#
_cell.length_a   1.000
_cell.length_b   1.000
_cell.length_c   1.000
_cell.angle_alpha   90.00
_cell.angle_beta   90.00
_cell.angle_gamma   90.00
#
_symmetry.space_group_name_H-M   'P 1'
#
loop_
_entity.id
_entity.type
_entity.pdbx_description
1 polymer ?
#
loop_
_entity_poly.entity_id
_entity_poly.type
_entity_poly.pdbx_seq_one_letter_code
_entity_poly.pdbx_strand_id
1 'polypeptide(L)' 'MDWLLRGVIMSDAPFNDKAEQFDRLWDGLTPKGVNRNKALKFRQYILEHVRQMRRPLNRENARKYWMGILQQEIAEKDNF' A
#
# COMPACT_ATOMS: atom_id res chain seq x y z
N MET A 1 17.86 13.21 3.74
CA MET A 1 16.86 12.11 3.75
C MET A 1 16.45 11.83 5.19
N ASP A 2 15.59 12.64 5.82
CA ASP A 2 15.32 12.47 7.27
C ASP A 2 13.97 13.06 7.74
N TRP A 3 12.92 12.98 6.92
CA TRP A 3 11.61 13.59 7.25
C TRP A 3 10.42 12.61 7.31
N LEU A 4 10.64 11.30 7.14
CA LEU A 4 9.54 10.32 7.14
C LEU A 4 9.45 9.41 8.37
N LEU A 5 10.37 9.54 9.34
CA LEU A 5 10.41 8.65 10.52
C LEU A 5 9.83 9.24 11.82
N ARG A 6 9.28 10.46 11.83
CA ARG A 6 8.97 11.15 13.11
C ARG A 6 7.50 11.49 13.39
N GLY A 7 6.53 10.83 12.76
CA GLY A 7 5.13 11.25 12.94
C GLY A 7 3.99 10.29 12.61
N VAL A 8 4.24 9.00 12.45
CA VAL A 8 3.15 8.02 12.38
C VAL A 8 3.40 6.97 13.44
N ILE A 9 2.70 7.10 14.57
CA ILE A 9 2.44 6.00 15.48
C ILE A 9 1.72 4.93 14.61
N MET A 10 2.48 3.98 14.07
CA MET A 10 1.94 2.69 13.68
C MET A 10 1.39 2.12 14.97
N SER A 11 0.06 2.05 15.07
CA SER A 11 -0.61 1.49 16.24
C SER A 11 -0.03 0.11 16.52
N ASP A 12 0.45 -0.08 17.75
CA ASP A 12 1.14 -1.26 18.28
C ASP A 12 0.17 -2.44 18.51
N ALA A 13 -0.76 -2.66 17.57
CA ALA A 13 -1.71 -3.75 17.63
C ALA A 13 -1.13 -4.99 16.92
N PRO A 14 -0.92 -6.11 17.63
CA PRO A 14 -0.39 -7.32 17.04
C PRO A 14 -1.43 -7.95 16.09
N PHE A 15 -1.01 -8.14 14.84
CA PHE A 15 -1.74 -8.81 13.74
C PHE A 15 -3.12 -8.26 13.41
N ASN A 16 -3.18 -7.43 12.36
CA ASN A 16 -4.43 -7.11 11.68
C ASN A 16 -4.21 -7.21 10.17
N ASP A 17 -5.07 -8.00 9.53
CA ASP A 17 -5.00 -8.46 8.15
C ASP A 17 -4.41 -7.42 7.18
N LYS A 18 -3.32 -7.76 6.46
CA LYS A 18 -2.65 -6.84 5.52
C LYS A 18 -3.66 -6.22 4.54
N ALA A 19 -4.69 -6.96 4.15
CA ALA A 19 -5.72 -6.46 3.26
C ALA A 19 -6.55 -5.36 3.96
N GLU A 20 -6.92 -5.54 5.22
CA GLU A 20 -7.63 -4.53 5.99
C GLU A 20 -6.78 -3.28 6.22
N GLN A 21 -5.48 -3.44 6.48
CA GLN A 21 -4.57 -2.30 6.58
C GLN A 21 -4.51 -1.50 5.26
N PHE A 22 -4.47 -2.19 4.12
CA PHE A 22 -4.55 -1.55 2.81
C PHE A 22 -5.86 -0.78 2.65
N ASP A 23 -6.99 -1.42 2.96
CA ASP A 23 -8.31 -0.80 2.79
C ASP A 23 -8.46 0.44 3.68
N ARG A 24 -8.03 0.38 4.94
CA ARG A 24 -7.99 1.54 5.84
C ARG A 24 -7.11 2.68 5.31
N LEU A 25 -5.91 2.39 4.83
CA LEU A 25 -5.01 3.41 4.29
C LEU A 25 -5.52 3.99 2.96
N TRP A 26 -6.10 3.14 2.11
CA TRP A 26 -6.69 3.53 0.83
C TRP A 26 -7.85 4.51 1.03
N ASP A 27 -8.70 4.24 2.02
CA ASP A 27 -9.85 5.09 2.36
C ASP A 27 -9.52 6.21 3.35
N GLY A 28 -8.29 6.22 3.90
CA GLY A 28 -7.82 7.24 4.83
C GLY A 28 -8.44 7.13 6.22
N LEU A 29 -8.91 5.95 6.60
CA LEU A 29 -9.48 5.69 7.92
C LEU A 29 -8.39 5.75 8.99
N THR A 30 -8.57 6.64 9.96
CA THR A 30 -7.71 6.76 11.13
C THR A 30 -8.56 6.73 12.40
N PRO A 31 -7.97 6.46 13.58
CA PRO A 31 -8.71 6.54 14.85
C PRO A 31 -9.33 7.92 15.12
N LYS A 32 -8.79 8.98 14.50
CA LYS A 32 -9.27 10.37 14.62
C LYS A 32 -10.27 10.75 13.51
N GLY A 33 -10.71 9.78 12.70
CA GLY A 33 -11.60 9.99 11.55
C GLY A 33 -10.89 9.88 10.20
N VAL A 34 -11.53 10.40 9.15
CA VAL A 34 -11.06 10.28 7.76
C VAL A 34 -10.01 11.34 7.44
N ASN A 35 -8.82 10.91 7.00
CA ASN A 35 -7.75 11.79 6.53
C ASN A 35 -7.49 11.60 5.02
N ARG A 36 -8.14 12.44 4.22
CA ARG A 36 -8.04 12.41 2.75
C ARG A 36 -6.63 12.67 2.23
N ASN A 37 -5.84 13.51 2.91
CA ASN A 37 -4.47 13.80 2.48
C ASN A 37 -3.57 12.56 2.66
N LYS A 38 -3.74 11.83 3.76
CA LYS A 38 -3.02 10.58 4.02
C LYS A 38 -3.40 9.51 3.00
N ALA A 39 -4.69 9.37 2.69
CA ALA A 39 -5.16 8.48 1.63
C ALA A 39 -4.54 8.82 0.27
N LEU A 40 -4.54 10.10 -0.11
CA LEU A 40 -3.97 10.55 -1.39
C LEU A 40 -2.47 10.21 -1.50
N LYS A 41 -1.69 10.50 -0.46
CA LYS A 41 -0.26 10.16 -0.41
C LYS A 41 -0.02 8.66 -0.48
N PHE A 42 -0.82 7.86 0.23
CA PHE A 42 -0.75 6.40 0.16
C PHE A 42 -1.04 5.88 -1.25
N ARG A 43 -2.10 6.39 -1.89
CA ARG A 43 -2.45 6.03 -3.28
C ARG A 43 -1.33 6.39 -4.26
N GLN A 44 -0.71 7.57 -4.12
CA GLN A 44 0.43 7.97 -4.96
C GLN A 44 1.60 7.01 -4.79
N TYR A 45 2.02 6.73 -3.55
CA TYR A 45 3.10 5.80 -3.25
C TYR A 45 2.87 4.42 -3.87
N ILE A 46 1.71 3.83 -3.62
CA ILE A 46 1.47 2.46 -4.04
C ILE A 46 1.27 2.34 -5.56
N LEU A 47 0.65 3.34 -6.19
CA LEU A 47 0.50 3.37 -7.64
C LEU A 47 1.83 3.64 -8.36
N GLU A 48 2.77 4.36 -7.75
CA GLU A 48 4.13 4.51 -8.28
C GLU A 48 4.84 3.14 -8.38
N HIS A 49 4.70 2.29 -7.35
CA HIS A 49 5.22 0.93 -7.42
C HIS A 49 4.51 0.07 -8.46
N VAL A 50 3.18 0.19 -8.59
CA VAL A 50 2.43 -0.48 -9.67
C VAL A 50 2.93 -0.06 -11.05
N ARG A 51 3.25 1.23 -11.23
CA ARG A 51 3.82 1.78 -12.45
C ARG A 51 5.20 1.17 -12.77
N GLN A 52 6.07 1.02 -11.76
CA GLN A 52 7.40 0.42 -11.93
C GLN A 52 7.33 -1.02 -12.46
N MET A 53 6.29 -1.77 -12.06
CA MET A 53 6.01 -3.13 -12.54
C MET A 53 5.28 -3.17 -13.90
N ARG A 54 5.08 -2.01 -14.54
CA ARG A 54 4.41 -1.87 -15.85
C ARG A 54 2.99 -2.46 -15.87
N ARG A 55 2.25 -2.32 -14.76
CA ARG A 55 0.84 -2.75 -14.64
C ARG A 55 -0.12 -1.56 -14.67
N PRO A 56 -1.40 -1.75 -15.03
CA PRO A 56 -2.41 -0.69 -14.98
C PRO A 56 -2.56 -0.09 -13.58
N LEU A 57 -2.64 1.25 -13.49
CA LEU A 57 -2.70 2.00 -12.23
C LEU A 57 -4.12 1.96 -11.64
N ASN A 58 -4.45 0.88 -10.93
CA ASN A 58 -5.75 0.70 -10.30
C ASN A 58 -5.64 0.11 -8.88
N ARG A 59 -6.75 0.16 -8.13
CA ARG A 59 -6.82 -0.33 -6.74
C ARG A 59 -6.48 -1.82 -6.63
N GLU A 60 -6.92 -2.62 -7.59
CA GLU A 60 -6.70 -4.08 -7.56
C GLU A 60 -5.21 -4.42 -7.66
N ASN A 61 -4.50 -3.84 -8.63
CA ASN A 61 -3.06 -4.05 -8.79
C ASN A 61 -2.25 -3.48 -7.62
N ALA A 62 -2.69 -2.35 -7.07
CA ALA A 62 -2.11 -1.81 -5.83
C ALA A 62 -2.28 -2.77 -4.64
N ARG A 63 -3.45 -3.41 -4.52
CA ARG A 63 -3.73 -4.42 -3.49
C ARG A 63 -2.90 -5.69 -3.73
N LYS A 64 -2.82 -6.19 -4.96
CA LYS A 64 -1.97 -7.33 -5.33
C LYS A 64 -0.50 -7.07 -5.01
N TYR A 65 -0.01 -5.86 -5.27
CA TYR A 65 1.34 -5.45 -4.88
C TYR A 65 1.51 -5.44 -3.35
N TRP A 66 0.59 -4.80 -2.63
CA TRP A 66 0.61 -4.74 -1.16
C TRP A 66 0.64 -6.12 -0.50
N MET A 67 -0.12 -7.06 -1.08
CA MET A 67 -0.20 -8.44 -0.61
C MET A 67 1.02 -9.29 -1.01
N GLY A 68 1.91 -8.80 -1.87
CA GLY A 68 3.07 -9.54 -2.37
C GLY A 68 2.79 -10.49 -3.55
N ILE A 69 1.52 -10.66 -3.94
CA ILE A 69 1.09 -11.54 -5.03
C ILE A 69 1.72 -11.13 -6.37
N LEU A 70 1.81 -9.82 -6.61
CA LEU A 70 2.30 -9.32 -7.90
C LEU A 70 3.80 -9.59 -8.11
N GLN A 71 4.58 -9.64 -7.03
CA GLN A 71 6.00 -10.01 -7.11
C GLN A 71 6.18 -11.50 -7.39
N GLN A 72 5.31 -12.35 -6.81
CA GLN A 72 5.29 -13.78 -7.08
C GLN A 72 5.01 -14.07 -8.56
N GLU A 73 3.99 -13.43 -9.15
CA GLU A 73 3.68 -13.58 -10.58
C GLU A 73 4.83 -13.16 -11.50
N ILE A 74 5.59 -12.13 -11.12
CA ILE A 74 6.76 -11.67 -11.91
C ILE A 74 7.89 -12.70 -11.80
N ALA A 75 8.20 -13.17 -10.59
CA ALA A 75 9.25 -14.16 -10.35
C ALA A 75 8.95 -15.51 -11.03
N GLU A 76 7.67 -15.91 -11.09
CA GLU A 76 7.25 -17.12 -11.81
C GLU A 76 7.40 -16.97 -13.33
N LYS A 77 7.18 -15.76 -13.87
CA LYS A 77 7.35 -15.48 -15.31
C LYS A 77 8.81 -15.38 -15.76
N ASP A 78 9.72 -14.99 -14.87
CA ASP A 78 11.16 -14.88 -15.18
C ASP A 78 11.87 -16.24 -15.17
N ASN A 79 11.24 -17.28 -14.61
CA ASN A 79 11.79 -18.63 -14.48
C ASN A 79 11.53 -19.57 -15.68
N PHE A 80 10.96 -19.07 -16.78
CA PHE A 80 10.67 -19.82 -18.01
C PHE A 80 11.28 -19.12 -19.23
#